data_AF-A0A9N8HMA1-F1
#
_entry.id   AF-A0A9N8HMA1-F1
#
_cell.length_a   1.000
_cell.length_b   1.000
_cell.length_c   1.000
_cell.angle_alpha   90.00
_cell.angle_beta   90.00
_cell.angle_gamma   90.00
#
_symmetry.space_group_name_H-M   'P 1'
#
loop_
_entity.id
_entity.type
_entity.pdbx_description
1 polymer ?
#
loop_
_entity_poly.entity_id
_entity_poly.type
_entity_poly.pdbx_seq_one_letter_code
_entity_poly.pdbx_strand_id
1 'polypeptide(L)'
;MAWRSGGEAVLVLLHVFVVLQSVSAFPLRARHFHGSLARPHSVHPPHLLPTVSTATSSTRLFGLRLRARQRIASLFGRLRRKKQQRPEPIINGAARNPINETIIIATHYEETSSRPSSTNGETLGTSLSSVTPPRRVEDDDYTKFIQESLPPNNGSFLYIPPINTTDRLRHSSEFHSKIEHFQQYTPRDIALLKSVRLRIVMDGMRASPLEPAVYRAFEVLYQDLLPLRVAGRFIFRRLSYVLKMCQETRQNDLELLQNSSTTGMMSQELLEAAQYAFLLLVEDTTPNSTEDDSGINNDSEHDVLLPMVQLNQSGVLSEVIAPRLGMENNQEQQQLLEWMMSSNSNDNSNINDTLNFPQFVQGLQQCIRESSGHDHSKKNSSLLLQSLLQDFCVQVARRTNGRRTHRVLDEQRQQYSDRFESMLDAFAGWKALVPPPERKGRMLDVLRGCFVGAQNEAVREALRVVYVDHPTMRVAGNTIFALMSALIPTSPSSSSSRTAQQQETQDQLNEDRQNI
;
A
#
# COMPACT_ATOMS: atom_id res chain seq x y z
N MET A 1 31.65 2.98 17.49
CA MET A 1 31.36 1.93 18.50
C MET A 1 29.95 2.14 19.06
N ALA A 2 28.96 1.35 18.60
CA ALA A 2 27.69 1.03 19.29
C ALA A 2 26.68 0.45 18.27
N TRP A 3 27.00 -0.67 17.64
CA TRP A 3 26.05 -1.50 16.89
C TRP A 3 26.30 -2.97 17.25
N ARG A 4 25.94 -3.34 18.48
CA ARG A 4 25.87 -4.74 18.94
C ARG A 4 24.76 -4.86 19.98
N SER A 5 23.49 -4.89 19.55
CA SER A 5 22.39 -5.44 20.37
C SER A 5 21.14 -5.84 19.54
N GLY A 6 21.34 -6.33 18.31
CA GLY A 6 20.21 -6.80 17.47
C GLY A 6 19.58 -8.11 17.98
N GLY A 7 20.34 -8.95 18.68
CA GLY A 7 19.90 -10.29 19.08
C GLY A 7 18.86 -10.32 20.23
N GLU A 8 18.94 -9.40 21.19
CA GLU A 8 18.05 -9.44 22.36
C GLU A 8 16.64 -8.93 22.06
N ALA A 9 16.49 -8.01 21.09
CA ALA A 9 15.18 -7.52 20.67
C ALA A 9 14.35 -8.62 19.97
N VAL A 10 15.02 -9.52 19.23
CA VAL A 10 14.37 -10.65 18.54
C VAL A 10 13.86 -11.67 19.56
N LEU A 11 14.61 -11.94 20.63
CA LEU A 11 14.18 -12.84 21.72
C LEU A 11 12.98 -12.31 22.49
N VAL A 12 12.94 -11.00 22.78
CA VAL A 12 11.77 -10.38 23.45
C VAL A 12 10.54 -10.39 22.55
N LEU A 13 10.71 -10.18 21.24
CA LEU A 13 9.61 -10.26 20.28
C LEU A 13 9.10 -11.69 20.10
N LEU A 14 9.99 -12.69 20.06
CA LEU A 14 9.62 -14.11 20.05
C LEU A 14 8.86 -14.50 21.32
N HIS A 15 9.27 -14.04 22.50
CA HIS A 15 8.54 -14.29 23.74
C HIS A 15 7.16 -13.64 23.77
N VAL A 16 7.04 -12.40 23.29
CA VAL A 16 5.73 -11.73 23.18
C VAL A 16 4.85 -12.45 22.14
N PHE A 17 5.43 -12.94 21.04
CA PHE A 17 4.73 -13.67 19.98
C PHE A 17 4.20 -15.03 20.46
N VAL A 18 5.02 -15.81 21.19
CA VAL A 18 4.61 -17.10 21.79
C VAL A 18 3.49 -16.91 22.81
N VAL A 19 3.57 -15.86 23.63
CA VAL A 19 2.53 -15.53 24.61
C VAL A 19 1.22 -15.11 23.94
N LEU A 20 1.28 -14.43 22.79
CA LEU A 20 0.10 -13.98 22.05
C LEU A 20 -0.56 -15.11 21.23
N GLN A 21 0.22 -16.02 20.63
CA GLN A 21 -0.32 -17.19 19.93
C GLN A 21 -1.06 -18.14 20.89
N SER A 22 -0.62 -18.21 22.15
CA SER A 22 -1.29 -19.02 23.19
C SER A 22 -2.70 -18.50 23.56
N VAL A 23 -3.05 -17.27 23.17
CA VAL A 23 -4.31 -16.61 23.53
C VAL A 23 -5.33 -16.60 22.37
N SER A 24 -4.91 -16.86 21.13
CA SER A 24 -5.78 -16.72 19.94
C SER A 24 -6.53 -17.98 19.50
N ALA A 25 -6.57 -19.05 20.29
CA ALA A 25 -7.44 -20.22 20.02
C ALA A 25 -8.92 -19.90 20.32
N PHE A 26 -9.58 -19.22 19.39
CA PHE A 26 -11.03 -19.11 19.32
C PHE A 26 -11.59 -20.25 18.46
N PRO A 27 -12.56 -21.06 18.94
CA PRO A 27 -13.23 -22.01 18.07
C PRO A 27 -14.24 -21.26 17.20
N LEU A 28 -14.02 -21.27 15.87
CA LEU A 28 -15.03 -20.89 14.90
C LEU A 28 -16.15 -21.95 14.95
N ARG A 29 -17.37 -21.48 15.23
CA ARG A 29 -18.57 -22.30 15.30
C ARG A 29 -19.01 -22.61 13.87
N ALA A 30 -18.78 -23.83 13.41
CA ALA A 30 -19.24 -24.31 12.11
C ALA A 30 -20.77 -24.20 12.03
N ARG A 31 -21.29 -23.48 11.03
CA ARG A 31 -22.70 -23.53 10.64
C ARG A 31 -22.88 -24.70 9.69
N HIS A 32 -23.69 -25.68 10.10
CA HIS A 32 -24.12 -26.79 9.25
C HIS A 32 -24.94 -26.26 8.07
N PHE A 33 -24.46 -26.55 6.85
CA PHE A 33 -25.23 -26.46 5.62
C PHE A 33 -25.93 -27.80 5.40
N HIS A 34 -27.27 -27.82 5.40
CA HIS A 34 -28.05 -28.96 4.94
C HIS A 34 -28.24 -28.84 3.42
N GLY A 35 -27.45 -29.59 2.65
CA GLY A 35 -27.69 -29.84 1.23
C GLY A 35 -28.37 -31.19 1.05
N SER A 36 -29.62 -31.17 0.60
CA SER A 36 -30.41 -32.34 0.24
C SER A 36 -30.11 -32.73 -1.22
N LEU A 37 -29.66 -33.95 -1.46
CA LEU A 37 -29.69 -34.60 -2.77
C LEU A 37 -30.13 -36.06 -2.62
N ALA A 38 -30.98 -36.48 -3.54
CA ALA A 38 -31.73 -37.71 -3.52
C ALA A 38 -31.17 -38.78 -4.48
N ARG A 39 -31.28 -40.05 -4.04
CA ARG A 39 -31.41 -41.34 -4.79
C ARG A 39 -30.17 -41.96 -5.48
N PRO A 40 -30.16 -43.29 -5.81
CA PRO A 40 -30.74 -44.45 -5.09
C PRO A 40 -29.87 -45.76 -5.08
N HIS A 41 -30.29 -46.71 -4.23
CA HIS A 41 -30.20 -48.21 -4.27
C HIS A 41 -28.93 -48.99 -4.72
N SER A 42 -28.32 -49.77 -3.81
CA SER A 42 -28.28 -51.26 -3.80
C SER A 42 -27.58 -51.77 -2.51
N VAL A 43 -28.23 -52.53 -1.61
CA VAL A 43 -28.34 -54.01 -1.45
C VAL A 43 -27.10 -54.71 -0.80
N HIS A 44 -27.35 -55.12 0.46
CA HIS A 44 -26.79 -56.18 1.34
C HIS A 44 -25.57 -56.00 2.30
N PRO A 45 -25.66 -56.53 3.56
CA PRO A 45 -24.71 -56.39 4.68
C PRO A 45 -24.09 -57.76 5.10
N PRO A 46 -23.66 -58.05 6.35
CA PRO A 46 -23.04 -57.27 7.46
C PRO A 46 -21.70 -57.89 7.96
N HIS A 47 -20.93 -57.22 8.83
CA HIS A 47 -20.29 -57.86 10.00
C HIS A 47 -19.74 -56.81 11.02
N LEU A 48 -20.36 -56.83 12.21
CA LEU A 48 -19.83 -56.72 13.59
C LEU A 48 -18.91 -55.57 14.06
N LEU A 49 -19.31 -55.06 15.23
CA LEU A 49 -18.77 -53.98 16.10
C LEU A 49 -17.35 -54.26 16.65
N PRO A 50 -16.65 -53.27 17.25
CA PRO A 50 -16.91 -52.91 18.65
C PRO A 50 -16.98 -51.39 18.95
N THR A 51 -17.82 -51.08 19.93
CA THR A 51 -17.99 -49.81 20.62
C THR A 51 -16.76 -49.38 21.42
N VAL A 52 -16.32 -48.12 21.28
CA VAL A 52 -15.43 -47.46 22.25
C VAL A 52 -16.11 -46.20 22.76
N SER A 53 -16.36 -46.20 24.07
CA SER A 53 -16.86 -45.09 24.86
C SER A 53 -15.73 -44.10 25.15
N THR A 54 -15.90 -42.84 24.79
CA THR A 54 -15.07 -41.73 25.31
C THR A 54 -15.96 -40.58 25.78
N ALA A 55 -16.36 -40.65 27.05
CA ALA A 55 -16.78 -39.49 27.79
C ALA A 55 -15.53 -38.70 28.20
N THR A 56 -15.33 -37.49 27.68
CA THR A 56 -14.32 -36.55 28.21
C THR A 56 -14.96 -35.25 28.68
N SER A 57 -14.76 -35.04 29.98
CA SER A 57 -15.16 -33.94 30.84
C SER A 57 -14.81 -32.53 30.30
N SER A 58 -15.83 -31.68 30.13
CA SER A 58 -15.74 -30.30 29.63
C SER A 58 -15.82 -29.23 30.74
N THR A 59 -15.35 -29.51 31.96
CA THR A 59 -15.48 -28.54 33.09
C THR A 59 -14.17 -27.90 33.56
N ARG A 60 -12.99 -28.26 33.01
CA ARG A 60 -11.70 -27.65 33.44
C ARG A 60 -11.24 -26.42 32.64
N LEU A 61 -11.85 -26.11 31.49
CA LEU A 61 -11.44 -25.00 30.62
C LEU A 61 -12.04 -23.63 30.98
N PHE A 62 -13.10 -23.58 31.79
CA PHE A 62 -13.74 -22.32 32.18
C PHE A 62 -12.98 -21.57 33.30
N GLY A 63 -12.32 -22.28 34.20
CA GLY A 63 -11.57 -21.68 35.31
C GLY A 63 -10.29 -20.91 34.90
N LEU A 64 -9.70 -21.27 33.75
CA LEU A 64 -8.49 -20.62 33.23
C LEU A 64 -8.78 -19.28 32.53
N ARG A 65 -9.97 -19.13 31.92
CA ARG A 65 -10.36 -17.91 31.19
C ARG A 65 -10.64 -16.71 32.09
N LEU A 66 -11.18 -16.93 33.29
CA LEU A 66 -11.46 -15.84 34.24
C LEU A 66 -10.17 -15.30 34.90
N ARG A 67 -9.19 -16.17 35.16
CA ARG A 67 -7.91 -15.79 35.80
C ARG A 67 -6.99 -15.00 34.87
N ALA A 68 -7.05 -15.22 33.56
CA ALA A 68 -6.26 -14.46 32.58
C ALA A 68 -6.74 -12.99 32.45
N ARG A 69 -8.06 -12.75 32.45
CA ARG A 69 -8.64 -11.39 32.38
C ARG A 69 -8.31 -10.55 33.62
N GLN A 70 -8.37 -11.13 34.82
CA GLN A 70 -8.04 -10.42 36.06
C GLN A 70 -6.54 -10.09 36.17
N ARG A 71 -5.65 -10.95 35.65
CA ARG A 71 -4.20 -10.70 35.67
C ARG A 71 -3.78 -9.55 34.74
N ILE A 72 -4.37 -9.43 33.56
CA ILE A 72 -4.07 -8.34 32.62
C ILE A 72 -4.52 -6.98 33.20
N ALA A 73 -5.73 -6.90 33.78
CA ALA A 73 -6.19 -5.67 34.45
C ALA A 73 -5.29 -5.25 35.62
N SER A 74 -4.75 -6.20 36.38
CA SER A 74 -3.85 -5.94 37.52
C SER A 74 -2.44 -5.49 37.11
N LEU A 75 -1.95 -5.92 35.95
CA LEU A 75 -0.63 -5.55 35.41
C LEU A 75 -0.60 -4.09 34.96
N PHE A 76 -1.66 -3.61 34.32
CA PHE A 76 -1.79 -2.20 33.93
C PHE A 76 -2.00 -1.26 35.13
N GLY A 77 -2.69 -1.72 36.18
CA GLY A 77 -2.83 -0.93 37.42
C GLY A 77 -1.52 -0.69 38.17
N ARG A 78 -0.57 -1.64 38.14
CA ARG A 78 0.72 -1.53 38.86
C ARG A 78 1.77 -0.69 38.12
N LEU A 79 1.74 -0.66 36.79
CA LEU A 79 2.65 0.18 35.99
C LEU A 79 2.33 1.68 36.13
N ARG A 80 1.10 2.05 36.50
CA ARG A 80 0.69 3.45 36.68
C ARG A 80 1.15 4.06 38.02
N ARG A 81 1.45 3.26 39.05
CA ARG A 81 1.84 3.75 40.38
C ARG A 81 3.34 3.96 40.59
N LYS A 82 4.21 3.44 39.73
CA LYS A 82 5.68 3.60 39.88
C LYS A 82 6.27 4.89 39.29
N LYS A 83 5.44 5.79 38.72
CA LYS A 83 5.93 7.02 38.05
C LYS A 83 5.79 8.30 38.89
N GLN A 84 5.43 8.20 40.18
CA GLN A 84 5.12 9.37 41.01
C GLN A 84 6.16 9.71 42.10
N GLN A 85 7.32 9.06 42.12
CA GLN A 85 8.39 9.40 43.06
C GLN A 85 9.76 9.33 42.39
N ARG A 86 10.19 10.45 41.81
CA ARG A 86 11.61 10.76 41.67
C ARG A 86 11.78 12.27 41.91
N PRO A 87 12.63 12.69 42.85
CA PRO A 87 12.95 14.11 43.04
C PRO A 87 13.83 14.62 41.90
N GLU A 88 13.52 15.82 41.44
CA GLU A 88 14.26 16.61 40.44
C GLU A 88 15.69 16.94 40.92
N PRO A 89 16.74 16.77 40.09
CA PRO A 89 18.03 17.38 40.36
C PRO A 89 18.06 18.82 39.82
N ILE A 90 18.39 19.76 40.71
CA ILE A 90 18.75 21.14 40.38
C ILE A 90 20.03 21.12 39.54
N ILE A 91 19.96 21.61 38.29
CA ILE A 91 21.15 21.84 37.45
C ILE A 91 21.20 23.33 37.10
N ASN A 92 22.25 23.97 37.60
CA ASN A 92 22.64 25.35 37.31
C ASN A 92 23.09 25.50 35.85
N GLY A 93 22.71 26.63 35.26
CA GLY A 93 22.86 26.92 33.84
C GLY A 93 24.29 27.17 33.35
N ALA A 94 24.46 26.97 32.06
CA ALA A 94 25.49 27.61 31.25
C ALA A 94 24.85 27.96 29.90
N ALA A 95 24.80 29.26 29.62
CA ALA A 95 24.28 29.83 28.39
C ALA A 95 25.18 29.47 27.20
N ARG A 96 24.57 29.05 26.09
CA ARG A 96 25.20 29.09 24.75
C ARG A 96 24.20 29.69 23.76
N ASN A 97 24.67 30.74 23.10
CA ASN A 97 23.98 31.52 22.07
C ASN A 97 23.56 30.65 20.87
N PRO A 98 22.39 30.89 20.26
CA PRO A 98 22.09 30.39 18.93
C PRO A 98 22.63 31.36 17.85
N ILE A 99 23.39 30.80 16.90
CA ILE A 99 23.73 31.45 15.64
C ILE A 99 22.48 31.35 14.75
N ASN A 100 21.93 32.50 14.38
CA ASN A 100 20.89 32.63 13.37
C ASN A 100 21.55 32.53 11.98
N GLU A 101 21.33 31.43 11.26
CA GLU A 101 21.55 31.38 9.82
C GLU A 101 20.20 31.53 9.11
N THR A 102 19.90 32.77 8.73
CA THR A 102 18.82 33.11 7.80
C THR A 102 19.31 32.81 6.40
N ILE A 103 18.84 31.71 5.81
CA ILE A 103 19.05 31.43 4.38
C ILE A 103 17.99 32.23 3.59
N ILE A 104 18.43 33.34 2.98
CA ILE A 104 17.66 34.10 1.98
C ILE A 104 17.95 33.46 0.62
N ILE A 105 16.97 32.77 0.04
CA ILE A 105 17.03 32.34 -1.38
C ILE A 105 16.35 33.44 -2.20
N ALA A 106 17.17 34.26 -2.85
CA ALA A 106 16.72 35.22 -3.85
C ALA A 106 16.38 34.47 -5.15
N THR A 107 15.14 34.57 -5.60
CA THR A 107 14.72 34.17 -6.94
C THR A 107 14.68 35.41 -7.83
N HIS A 108 15.74 35.60 -8.62
CA HIS A 108 15.71 36.51 -9.77
C HIS A 108 15.40 35.68 -11.01
N TYR A 109 14.24 35.93 -11.61
CA TYR A 109 13.92 35.52 -12.98
C TYR A 109 13.89 36.78 -13.83
N GLU A 110 14.86 36.94 -14.72
CA GLU A 110 14.85 37.95 -15.77
C GLU A 110 14.03 37.43 -16.95
N GLU A 111 12.94 38.12 -17.24
CA GLU A 111 12.04 37.84 -18.35
C GLU A 111 12.55 38.57 -19.60
N THR A 112 13.18 37.84 -20.54
CA THR A 112 13.56 38.38 -21.85
C THR A 112 12.61 37.85 -22.92
N SER A 113 11.55 38.62 -23.16
CA SER A 113 10.65 38.47 -24.29
C SER A 113 11.35 38.91 -25.59
N SER A 114 11.60 37.97 -26.51
CA SER A 114 11.90 38.29 -27.90
C SER A 114 10.94 37.56 -28.84
N ARG A 115 10.31 38.35 -29.70
CA ARG A 115 9.23 38.01 -30.62
C ARG A 115 9.83 37.88 -32.03
N PRO A 116 9.62 36.78 -32.79
CA PRO A 116 9.96 36.79 -34.20
C PRO A 116 8.76 37.17 -35.08
N SER A 117 9.05 38.06 -36.01
CA SER A 117 8.24 38.58 -37.10
C SER A 117 7.88 37.52 -38.14
N SER A 118 6.64 37.56 -38.63
CA SER A 118 6.16 36.77 -39.76
C SER A 118 6.66 37.34 -41.09
N THR A 119 7.30 36.50 -41.92
CA THR A 119 7.51 36.75 -43.33
C THR A 119 6.61 35.81 -44.15
N ASN A 120 5.78 36.42 -44.99
CA ASN A 120 4.93 35.75 -45.96
C ASN A 120 5.80 35.20 -47.11
N GLY A 121 5.60 33.93 -47.45
CA GLY A 121 6.19 33.28 -48.61
C GLY A 121 5.14 32.42 -49.31
N GLU A 122 4.81 32.81 -50.54
CA GLU A 122 3.87 32.17 -51.46
C GLU A 122 4.23 30.69 -51.71
N THR A 123 3.22 29.84 -51.87
CA THR A 123 3.42 28.46 -52.34
C THR A 123 2.49 28.17 -53.51
N LEU A 124 3.10 27.94 -54.68
CA LEU A 124 2.48 27.36 -55.86
C LEU A 124 2.04 25.92 -55.58
N GLY A 125 0.89 25.57 -56.15
CA GLY A 125 0.25 24.27 -55.97
C GLY A 125 0.91 23.13 -56.73
N THR A 126 0.95 21.98 -56.07
CA THR A 126 1.12 20.67 -56.70
C THR A 126 0.12 19.72 -56.07
N SER A 127 -0.82 19.24 -56.88
CA SER A 127 -1.84 18.27 -56.52
C SER A 127 -1.20 16.89 -56.28
N LEU A 128 -1.24 16.42 -55.05
CA LEU A 128 -0.93 15.04 -54.66
C LEU A 128 -2.09 14.45 -53.87
N SER A 129 -2.37 13.19 -54.21
CA SER A 129 -3.53 12.37 -53.89
C SER A 129 -3.85 12.31 -52.39
N SER A 130 -5.13 12.45 -52.07
CA SER A 130 -5.66 12.52 -50.72
C SER A 130 -5.59 11.17 -49.99
N VAL A 131 -4.51 10.92 -49.25
CA VAL A 131 -4.55 10.09 -48.06
C VAL A 131 -4.98 11.00 -46.92
N THR A 132 -6.16 10.76 -46.34
CA THR A 132 -6.66 11.53 -45.20
C THR A 132 -5.69 11.32 -44.02
N PRO A 133 -4.93 12.33 -43.59
CA PRO A 133 -4.03 12.15 -42.45
C PRO A 133 -4.89 11.85 -41.21
N PRO A 134 -4.46 10.90 -40.35
CA PRO A 134 -5.14 10.65 -39.09
C PRO A 134 -5.26 11.97 -38.32
N ARG A 135 -6.47 12.21 -37.81
CA ARG A 135 -6.86 13.42 -37.09
C ARG A 135 -5.80 13.76 -36.04
N ARG A 136 -4.99 14.79 -36.30
CA ARG A 136 -4.02 15.33 -35.33
C ARG A 136 -4.82 15.71 -34.09
N VAL A 137 -4.62 14.99 -33.00
CA VAL A 137 -4.97 15.46 -31.66
C VAL A 137 -4.10 16.71 -31.46
N GLU A 138 -4.71 17.86 -31.18
CA GLU A 138 -3.98 19.11 -30.99
C GLU A 138 -3.02 18.96 -29.79
N ASP A 139 -1.81 19.51 -29.90
CA ASP A 139 -0.73 19.35 -28.90
C ASP A 139 -1.15 19.85 -27.49
N ASP A 140 -2.16 20.72 -27.40
CA ASP A 140 -2.73 21.24 -26.15
C ASP A 140 -3.52 20.20 -25.36
N ASP A 141 -4.21 19.28 -26.03
CA ASP A 141 -4.92 18.19 -25.34
C ASP A 141 -3.94 17.21 -24.69
N TYR A 142 -2.72 17.13 -25.22
CA TYR A 142 -1.72 16.22 -24.73
C TYR A 142 -1.01 16.70 -23.46
N THR A 143 -0.59 17.96 -23.41
CA THR A 143 0.03 18.52 -22.19
C THR A 143 -0.93 18.44 -21.02
N LYS A 144 -2.22 18.72 -21.29
CA LYS A 144 -3.30 18.52 -20.34
C LYS A 144 -3.45 17.04 -19.94
N PHE A 145 -3.38 16.11 -20.90
CA PHE A 145 -3.44 14.68 -20.60
C PHE A 145 -2.23 14.21 -19.77
N ILE A 146 -0.99 14.60 -20.07
CA ILE A 146 0.18 14.30 -19.22
C ILE A 146 -0.08 14.85 -17.82
N GLN A 147 -0.52 16.10 -17.70
CA GLN A 147 -0.76 16.74 -16.41
C GLN A 147 -1.91 16.10 -15.62
N GLU A 148 -2.90 15.52 -16.31
CA GLU A 148 -4.01 14.78 -15.71
C GLU A 148 -3.63 13.32 -15.39
N SER A 149 -2.74 12.72 -16.18
CA SER A 149 -2.31 11.31 -16.06
C SER A 149 -1.22 11.14 -15.01
N LEU A 150 -0.31 12.10 -14.93
CA LEU A 150 0.62 12.19 -13.85
C LEU A 150 -0.10 12.80 -12.66
N PRO A 151 0.05 12.22 -11.46
CA PRO A 151 -0.49 12.87 -10.30
C PRO A 151 0.23 14.22 -10.11
N PRO A 152 -0.51 15.29 -9.74
CA PRO A 152 -0.01 16.65 -9.82
C PRO A 152 1.28 16.84 -9.02
N ASN A 153 2.28 17.48 -9.63
CA ASN A 153 3.54 17.84 -8.98
C ASN A 153 3.40 19.05 -8.04
N ASN A 154 2.20 19.61 -7.94
CA ASN A 154 1.90 20.66 -6.98
C ASN A 154 2.00 20.05 -5.59
N GLY A 155 3.19 20.18 -4.99
CA GLY A 155 3.48 19.85 -3.61
C GLY A 155 2.75 20.79 -2.67
N SER A 156 1.42 20.86 -2.76
CA SER A 156 0.59 21.41 -1.71
C SER A 156 0.93 20.62 -0.46
N PHE A 157 1.84 21.19 0.33
CA PHE A 157 2.24 20.67 1.62
C PHE A 157 0.96 20.45 2.39
N LEU A 158 0.69 19.18 2.71
CA LEU A 158 -0.50 18.81 3.43
C LEU A 158 -0.42 19.48 4.81
N TYR A 159 -1.38 20.34 5.11
CA TYR A 159 -1.42 21.03 6.39
C TYR A 159 -1.62 20.01 7.50
N ILE A 160 -0.53 19.66 8.21
CA ILE A 160 -0.62 18.97 9.48
C ILE A 160 -1.09 20.00 10.51
N PRO A 161 -2.18 19.76 11.24
CA PRO A 161 -2.63 20.65 12.30
C PRO A 161 -1.47 20.97 13.27
N PRO A 162 -1.24 22.25 13.60
CA PRO A 162 -0.14 22.66 14.48
C PRO A 162 -0.31 21.98 15.84
N ILE A 163 0.77 21.36 16.28
CA ILE A 163 0.80 20.56 17.49
C ILE A 163 0.93 21.51 18.68
N ASN A 164 0.00 21.45 19.62
CA ASN A 164 0.10 22.21 20.86
C ASN A 164 1.34 21.73 21.65
N THR A 165 2.35 22.59 21.82
CA THR A 165 3.72 22.22 22.23
C THR A 165 3.89 21.97 23.72
N THR A 166 2.90 22.34 24.54
CA THR A 166 3.05 22.44 26.00
C THR A 166 3.08 21.12 26.75
N ASP A 167 2.66 19.99 26.16
CA ASP A 167 2.66 18.66 26.81
C ASP A 167 3.09 17.53 25.85
N ARG A 168 4.20 17.71 25.11
CA ARG A 168 4.65 16.68 24.17
C ARG A 168 5.15 15.43 24.89
N LEU A 169 4.31 14.39 24.92
CA LEU A 169 4.75 13.02 25.13
C LEU A 169 5.74 12.66 24.00
N ARG A 170 6.95 12.21 24.36
CA ARG A 170 8.03 11.81 23.44
C ARG A 170 7.55 11.01 22.21
N HIS A 171 6.58 10.11 22.40
CA HIS A 171 6.03 9.27 21.32
C HIS A 171 5.11 10.01 20.35
N SER A 172 4.44 11.08 20.79
CA SER A 172 3.69 11.97 19.90
C SER A 172 4.65 12.61 18.90
N SER A 173 5.72 13.24 19.40
CA SER A 173 6.70 13.91 18.53
C SER A 173 7.38 12.93 17.56
N GLU A 174 7.65 11.70 18.02
CA GLU A 174 8.17 10.64 17.18
C GLU A 174 7.20 10.25 16.05
N PHE A 175 5.90 10.15 16.34
CA PHE A 175 4.87 9.86 15.34
C PHE A 175 4.78 10.98 14.30
N HIS A 176 4.72 12.23 14.73
CA HIS A 176 4.61 13.39 13.84
C HIS A 176 5.81 13.49 12.89
N SER A 177 7.04 13.36 13.39
CA SER A 177 8.25 13.40 12.57
C SER A 177 8.26 12.34 11.47
N LYS A 178 7.67 11.17 11.73
CA LYS A 178 7.55 10.11 10.71
C LYS A 178 6.52 10.43 9.64
N ILE A 179 5.38 10.99 10.03
CA ILE A 179 4.36 11.42 9.05
C ILE A 179 4.91 12.55 8.20
N GLU A 180 5.56 13.54 8.81
CA GLU A 180 6.22 14.65 8.12
C GLU A 180 7.28 14.15 7.12
N HIS A 181 8.10 13.17 7.52
CA HIS A 181 9.05 12.53 6.60
C HIS A 181 8.35 11.95 5.36
N PHE A 182 7.21 11.27 5.52
CA PHE A 182 6.51 10.69 4.38
C PHE A 182 5.74 11.71 3.53
N GLN A 183 5.43 12.88 4.07
CA GLN A 183 4.82 13.97 3.30
C GLN A 183 5.79 14.65 2.33
N GLN A 184 7.09 14.45 2.50
CA GLN A 184 8.11 14.94 1.57
C GLN A 184 8.06 14.22 0.22
N TYR A 185 7.45 13.03 0.16
CA TYR A 185 7.31 12.26 -1.06
C TYR A 185 6.06 12.69 -1.83
N THR A 186 6.27 13.02 -3.10
CA THR A 186 5.20 13.41 -4.02
C THR A 186 4.37 12.20 -4.43
N PRO A 187 3.16 12.41 -5.00
CA PRO A 187 2.44 11.30 -5.64
C PRO A 187 3.26 10.59 -6.71
N ARG A 188 4.13 11.32 -7.40
CA ARG A 188 5.03 10.80 -8.42
C ARG A 188 6.05 9.82 -7.82
N ASP A 189 6.66 10.17 -6.70
CA ASP A 189 7.59 9.27 -5.99
C ASP A 189 6.90 7.96 -5.58
N ILE A 190 5.65 8.04 -5.12
CA ILE A 190 4.87 6.86 -4.70
C ILE A 190 4.48 6.01 -5.90
N ALA A 191 4.04 6.65 -6.99
CA ALA A 191 3.72 6.00 -8.25
C ALA A 191 4.87 5.12 -8.79
N LEU A 192 6.11 5.49 -8.49
CA LEU A 192 7.32 4.76 -8.90
C LEU A 192 7.70 3.58 -8.00
N LEU A 193 7.05 3.43 -6.84
CA LEU A 193 7.26 2.25 -6.00
C LEU A 193 6.87 1.00 -6.77
N LYS A 194 7.74 0.00 -6.78
CA LYS A 194 7.59 -1.23 -7.59
C LYS A 194 6.34 -2.02 -7.21
N SER A 195 6.16 -2.23 -5.91
CA SER A 195 5.03 -2.99 -5.37
C SER A 195 3.76 -2.15 -5.30
N VAL A 196 2.70 -2.60 -5.98
CA VAL A 196 1.35 -2.02 -5.85
C VAL A 196 0.90 -1.96 -4.39
N ARG A 197 1.23 -2.97 -3.59
CA ARG A 197 0.84 -3.03 -2.17
C ARG A 197 1.48 -1.90 -1.39
N LEU A 198 2.77 -1.62 -1.63
CA LEU A 198 3.44 -0.49 -0.99
C LEU A 198 2.88 0.86 -1.46
N ARG A 199 2.50 0.99 -2.75
CA ARG A 199 1.79 2.17 -3.26
C ARG A 199 0.51 2.44 -2.47
N ILE A 200 -0.35 1.42 -2.33
CA ILE A 200 -1.59 1.50 -1.55
C ILE A 200 -1.31 1.93 -0.10
N VAL A 201 -0.28 1.35 0.54
CA VAL A 201 0.09 1.72 1.92
C VAL A 201 0.53 3.18 2.01
N MET A 202 1.33 3.65 1.06
CA MET A 202 1.80 5.04 1.02
C MET A 202 0.67 6.02 0.74
N ASP A 203 -0.25 5.68 -0.16
CA ASP A 203 -1.43 6.49 -0.48
C ASP A 203 -2.34 6.64 0.74
N GLY A 204 -2.64 5.55 1.46
CA GLY A 204 -3.40 5.63 2.69
C GLY A 204 -2.67 6.37 3.80
N MET A 205 -1.35 6.25 3.89
CA MET A 205 -0.56 7.01 4.85
C MET A 205 -0.56 8.51 4.55
N ARG A 206 -0.59 8.92 3.28
CA ARG A 206 -0.74 10.32 2.87
C ARG A 206 -2.16 10.84 3.01
N ALA A 207 -3.17 9.99 2.83
CA ALA A 207 -4.56 10.33 3.09
C ALA A 207 -4.86 10.49 4.58
N SER A 208 -4.16 9.75 5.45
CA SER A 208 -4.43 9.74 6.90
C SER A 208 -4.33 11.09 7.62
N PRO A 209 -3.41 12.03 7.31
CA PRO A 209 -3.30 13.33 7.98
C PRO A 209 -4.32 14.34 7.44
N LEU A 210 -4.92 14.08 6.26
CA LEU A 210 -6.00 14.89 5.71
C LEU A 210 -7.30 14.73 6.49
N GLU A 211 -7.41 13.65 7.26
CA GLU A 211 -8.55 13.31 8.10
C GLU A 211 -8.19 13.53 9.58
N PRO A 212 -8.52 14.68 10.19
CA PRO A 212 -8.06 15.01 11.55
C PRO A 212 -8.43 13.97 12.61
N ALA A 213 -9.59 13.33 12.46
CA ALA A 213 -10.04 12.26 13.36
C ALA A 213 -9.17 10.99 13.23
N VAL A 214 -8.79 10.61 12.00
CA VAL A 214 -7.92 9.46 11.72
C VAL A 214 -6.51 9.74 12.25
N TYR A 215 -5.98 10.92 11.95
CA TYR A 215 -4.68 11.37 12.43
C TYR A 215 -4.59 11.30 13.96
N ARG A 216 -5.59 11.89 14.64
CA ARG A 216 -5.67 11.90 16.11
C ARG A 216 -5.77 10.48 16.67
N ALA A 217 -6.55 9.60 16.05
CA ALA A 217 -6.66 8.22 16.47
C ALA A 217 -5.31 7.49 16.39
N PHE A 218 -4.59 7.59 15.28
CA PHE A 218 -3.26 6.98 15.15
C PHE A 218 -2.26 7.56 16.15
N GLU A 219 -2.28 8.87 16.38
CA GLU A 219 -1.41 9.53 17.36
C GLU A 219 -1.64 8.96 18.77
N VAL A 220 -2.90 8.87 19.21
CA VAL A 220 -3.29 8.31 20.50
C VAL A 220 -2.88 6.85 20.60
N LEU A 221 -3.17 6.04 19.56
CA LEU A 221 -2.82 4.63 19.55
C LEU A 221 -1.30 4.41 19.59
N TYR A 222 -0.50 5.21 18.89
CA TYR A 222 0.96 5.11 18.90
C TYR A 222 1.56 5.46 20.28
N GLN A 223 0.94 6.39 20.99
CA GLN A 223 1.29 6.76 22.36
C GLN A 223 0.90 5.67 23.37
N ASP A 224 -0.26 5.04 23.20
CA ASP A 224 -0.86 4.22 24.25
C ASP A 224 -0.62 2.71 24.04
N LEU A 225 -0.45 2.25 22.80
CA LEU A 225 -0.28 0.82 22.46
C LEU A 225 1.15 0.50 22.01
N LEU A 226 1.91 -0.14 22.90
CA LEU A 226 3.29 -0.56 22.62
C LEU A 226 3.42 -1.47 21.37
N PRO A 227 2.57 -2.49 21.14
CA PRO A 227 2.68 -3.34 19.96
C PRO A 227 2.57 -2.54 18.65
N LEU A 228 1.64 -1.57 18.61
CA LEU A 228 1.47 -0.71 17.44
C LEU A 228 2.69 0.18 17.22
N ARG A 229 3.30 0.70 18.29
CA ARG A 229 4.53 1.49 18.18
C ARG A 229 5.69 0.71 17.58
N VAL A 230 5.87 -0.54 18.01
CA VAL A 230 6.93 -1.41 17.48
C VAL A 230 6.68 -1.68 16.00
N ALA A 231 5.46 -2.05 15.63
CA ALA A 231 5.09 -2.28 14.23
C ALA A 231 5.27 -1.01 13.38
N GLY A 232 4.83 0.15 13.86
CA GLY A 232 5.01 1.43 13.17
C GLY A 232 6.48 1.84 12.99
N ARG A 233 7.39 1.48 13.92
CA ARG A 233 8.84 1.67 13.71
C ARG A 233 9.40 0.76 12.63
N PHE A 234 8.94 -0.48 12.59
CA PHE A 234 9.36 -1.45 11.59
C PHE A 234 8.89 -1.02 10.18
N ILE A 235 7.60 -0.74 10.02
CA ILE A 235 7.01 -0.28 8.76
C ILE A 235 7.69 1.01 8.29
N PHE A 236 7.89 1.97 9.18
CA PHE A 236 8.59 3.23 8.85
C PHE A 236 9.97 2.96 8.23
N ARG A 237 10.81 2.14 8.89
CA ARG A 237 12.16 1.84 8.40
C ARG A 237 12.14 1.17 7.03
N ARG A 238 11.24 0.20 6.83
CA ARG A 238 11.13 -0.51 5.55
C ARG A 238 10.65 0.42 4.43
N LEU A 239 9.60 1.19 4.66
CA LEU A 239 9.06 2.12 3.66
C LEU A 239 10.07 3.21 3.31
N SER A 240 10.73 3.83 4.30
CA SER A 240 11.77 4.84 4.06
C SER A 240 12.94 4.27 3.26
N TYR A 241 13.37 3.04 3.56
CA TYR A 241 14.42 2.37 2.79
C TYR A 241 14.00 2.15 1.34
N VAL A 242 12.82 1.56 1.11
CA VAL A 242 12.33 1.25 -0.24
C VAL A 242 12.14 2.53 -1.06
N LEU A 243 11.57 3.59 -0.48
CA LEU A 243 11.40 4.89 -1.15
C LEU A 243 12.75 5.49 -1.54
N LYS A 244 13.73 5.47 -0.62
CA LYS A 244 15.08 5.96 -0.90
C LYS A 244 15.71 5.20 -2.07
N MET A 245 15.65 3.86 -2.04
CA MET A 245 16.16 3.03 -3.14
C MET A 245 15.43 3.34 -4.46
N CYS A 246 14.10 3.48 -4.45
CA CYS A 246 13.35 3.80 -5.67
C CYS A 246 13.74 5.18 -6.24
N GLN A 247 14.00 6.18 -5.39
CA GLN A 247 14.48 7.49 -5.83
C GLN A 247 15.89 7.42 -6.43
N GLU A 248 16.80 6.65 -5.82
CA GLU A 248 18.15 6.43 -6.33
C GLU A 248 18.13 5.68 -7.66
N THR A 249 17.37 4.58 -7.78
CA THR A 249 17.19 3.85 -9.04
C THR A 249 16.60 4.75 -10.13
N ARG A 250 15.57 5.55 -9.81
CA ARG A 250 14.99 6.50 -10.75
C ARG A 250 16.04 7.49 -11.26
N GLN A 251 16.81 8.09 -10.36
CA GLN A 251 17.82 9.06 -10.73
C GLN A 251 18.89 8.44 -11.64
N ASN A 252 19.33 7.22 -11.32
CA ASN A 252 20.29 6.48 -12.13
C ASN A 252 19.72 6.14 -13.53
N ASP A 253 18.46 5.71 -13.61
CA ASP A 253 17.79 5.42 -14.88
C ASP A 253 17.69 6.66 -15.76
N LEU A 254 17.32 7.80 -15.16
CA LEU A 254 17.22 9.08 -15.87
C LEU A 254 18.59 9.58 -16.34
N GLU A 255 19.62 9.49 -15.50
CA GLU A 255 20.99 9.86 -15.88
C GLU A 255 21.53 8.98 -17.02
N LEU A 256 21.28 7.68 -16.96
CA LEU A 256 21.66 6.73 -18.01
C LEU A 256 20.98 7.10 -19.34
N LEU A 257 19.69 7.43 -19.32
CA LEU A 257 18.96 7.86 -20.51
C LEU A 257 19.42 9.23 -21.00
N GLN A 258 19.64 10.21 -20.13
CA GLN A 258 20.13 11.54 -20.52
C GLN A 258 21.53 11.50 -21.14
N ASN A 259 22.40 10.61 -20.65
CA ASN A 259 23.76 10.45 -21.18
C ASN A 259 23.80 9.76 -22.55
N SER A 260 22.71 9.09 -22.97
CA SER A 260 22.62 8.48 -24.30
C SER A 260 22.33 9.54 -25.38
N SER A 261 23.15 9.55 -26.44
CA SER A 261 23.27 10.67 -27.39
C SER A 261 22.00 11.05 -28.18
N THR A 262 20.94 10.23 -28.12
CA THR A 262 19.68 10.47 -28.84
C THR A 262 18.57 10.97 -27.91
N THR A 263 18.69 10.69 -26.61
CA THR A 263 17.66 10.94 -25.59
C THR A 263 17.92 12.22 -24.80
N GLY A 264 19.12 12.80 -24.90
CA GLY A 264 19.50 14.07 -24.26
C GLY A 264 18.66 15.30 -24.69
N MET A 265 17.76 15.17 -25.66
CA MET A 265 16.82 16.23 -26.06
C MET A 265 15.42 16.07 -25.42
N MET A 266 15.17 14.97 -24.69
CA MET A 266 13.86 14.72 -24.08
C MET A 266 13.69 15.48 -22.78
N SER A 267 12.47 15.97 -22.53
CA SER A 267 12.16 16.52 -21.23
C SER A 267 12.18 15.42 -20.17
N GLN A 268 12.75 15.74 -19.01
CA GLN A 268 12.73 14.84 -17.85
C GLN A 268 11.30 14.43 -17.50
N GLU A 269 10.34 15.35 -17.65
CA GLU A 269 8.92 15.09 -17.38
C GLU A 269 8.34 13.97 -18.23
N LEU A 270 8.69 13.90 -19.52
CA LEU A 270 8.24 12.82 -20.41
C LEU A 270 8.88 11.48 -20.04
N LEU A 271 10.17 11.47 -19.73
CA LEU A 271 10.85 10.24 -19.31
C LEU A 271 10.25 9.68 -18.02
N GLU A 272 9.95 10.54 -17.05
CA GLU A 272 9.28 10.14 -15.81
C GLU A 272 7.83 9.69 -16.07
N ALA A 273 7.11 10.30 -17.02
CA ALA A 273 5.78 9.83 -17.44
C ALA A 273 5.84 8.44 -18.09
N ALA A 274 6.81 8.23 -18.98
CA ALA A 274 7.03 6.95 -19.64
C ALA A 274 7.45 5.88 -18.64
N GLN A 275 8.30 6.22 -17.65
CA GLN A 275 8.66 5.30 -16.58
C GLN A 275 7.44 4.90 -15.75
N TYR A 276 6.58 5.86 -15.40
CA TYR A 276 5.35 5.55 -14.69
C TYR A 276 4.42 4.64 -15.49
N ALA A 277 4.19 4.94 -16.77
CA ALA A 277 3.41 4.09 -17.65
C ALA A 277 4.02 2.69 -17.80
N PHE A 278 5.35 2.59 -17.88
CA PHE A 278 6.06 1.31 -17.88
C PHE A 278 5.76 0.51 -16.60
N LEU A 279 5.84 1.14 -15.42
CA LEU A 279 5.53 0.48 -14.15
C LEU A 279 4.06 0.08 -14.00
N LEU A 280 3.14 0.76 -14.69
CA LEU A 280 1.73 0.37 -14.72
C LEU A 280 1.47 -0.85 -15.61
N LEU A 281 2.32 -1.08 -16.63
CA LEU A 281 2.27 -2.28 -17.46
C LEU A 281 2.82 -3.50 -16.74
N VAL A 282 3.80 -3.30 -15.86
CA VAL A 282 4.28 -4.36 -14.97
C VAL A 282 3.19 -4.65 -13.95
N GLU A 283 2.28 -5.57 -14.29
CA GLU A 283 1.47 -6.21 -13.26
C GLU A 283 2.45 -6.94 -12.32
N ASP A 284 2.17 -7.01 -11.01
CA ASP A 284 2.97 -7.88 -10.12
C ASP A 284 2.68 -9.34 -10.50
N THR A 285 3.30 -9.79 -11.59
CA THR A 285 3.33 -11.16 -12.05
C THR A 285 4.43 -11.91 -11.33
N THR A 286 4.79 -11.58 -10.09
CA THR A 286 5.60 -12.46 -9.24
C THR A 286 4.67 -13.60 -8.82
N PRO A 287 4.58 -14.68 -9.61
CA PRO A 287 3.52 -15.65 -9.49
C PRO A 287 4.02 -16.68 -8.50
N ASN A 288 3.58 -16.57 -7.24
CA ASN A 288 3.80 -17.63 -6.27
C ASN A 288 5.25 -18.11 -6.16
N SER A 289 6.25 -17.23 -6.37
CA SER A 289 7.55 -17.50 -5.76
C SER A 289 7.23 -17.54 -4.29
N THR A 290 7.09 -18.75 -3.75
CA THR A 290 6.82 -19.04 -2.36
C THR A 290 7.87 -18.27 -1.60
N GLU A 291 7.47 -17.07 -1.16
CA GLU A 291 8.24 -16.22 -0.28
C GLU A 291 8.37 -17.05 0.98
N ASP A 292 9.42 -17.88 1.03
CA ASP A 292 9.92 -18.37 2.30
C ASP A 292 10.18 -17.11 3.12
N ASP A 293 9.30 -16.93 4.12
CA ASP A 293 9.04 -15.79 5.01
C ASP A 293 10.26 -15.36 5.86
N SER A 294 11.48 -15.51 5.34
CA SER A 294 12.75 -15.33 6.04
C SER A 294 13.67 -14.26 5.43
N GLY A 295 13.36 -13.71 4.26
CA GLY A 295 14.29 -12.87 3.49
C GLY A 295 14.22 -11.36 3.73
N ILE A 296 14.32 -10.86 4.97
CA ILE A 296 14.48 -9.42 5.25
C ILE A 296 15.79 -8.83 4.62
N ASN A 297 16.67 -9.67 4.06
CA ASN A 297 18.01 -9.28 3.62
C ASN A 297 18.32 -9.50 2.13
N ASN A 298 17.35 -9.83 1.28
CA ASN A 298 17.65 -9.99 -0.14
C ASN A 298 17.63 -8.63 -0.85
N ASP A 299 18.76 -7.93 -0.77
CA ASP A 299 19.06 -6.67 -1.47
C ASP A 299 19.05 -6.81 -3.02
N SER A 300 18.78 -8.00 -3.56
CA SER A 300 18.73 -8.29 -5.00
C SER A 300 17.34 -8.10 -5.63
N GLU A 301 16.32 -7.75 -4.86
CA GLU A 301 14.93 -7.63 -5.33
C GLU A 301 14.62 -6.24 -5.91
N HIS A 302 15.58 -5.66 -6.63
CA HIS A 302 15.59 -4.21 -6.89
C HIS A 302 15.53 -3.83 -8.36
N ASP A 303 15.26 -4.73 -9.29
CA ASP A 303 14.98 -4.36 -10.69
C ASP A 303 13.53 -4.62 -11.03
N VAL A 304 12.84 -3.61 -11.57
CA VAL A 304 11.50 -3.84 -12.14
C VAL A 304 11.73 -4.35 -13.54
N LEU A 305 11.31 -5.58 -13.76
CA LEU A 305 11.49 -6.30 -15.00
C LEU A 305 10.10 -6.54 -15.59
N LEU A 306 9.84 -5.96 -16.77
CA LEU A 306 8.63 -6.18 -17.56
C LEU A 306 8.82 -7.43 -18.42
N PRO A 307 8.10 -8.53 -18.17
CA PRO A 307 8.15 -9.70 -19.03
C PRO A 307 7.70 -9.32 -20.45
N MET A 308 8.42 -9.81 -21.45
CA MET A 308 8.12 -9.48 -22.84
C MET A 308 6.72 -9.96 -23.26
N VAL A 309 6.31 -11.12 -22.73
CA VAL A 309 4.97 -11.66 -22.92
C VAL A 309 3.90 -10.67 -22.44
N GLN A 310 4.14 -9.98 -21.32
CA GLN A 310 3.22 -8.97 -20.78
C GLN A 310 3.21 -7.71 -21.65
N LEU A 311 4.37 -7.26 -22.14
CA LEU A 311 4.43 -6.14 -23.08
C LEU A 311 3.65 -6.45 -24.37
N ASN A 312 3.75 -7.69 -24.89
CA ASN A 312 2.99 -8.13 -26.06
C ASN A 312 1.48 -8.23 -25.76
N GLN A 313 1.11 -8.89 -24.67
CA GLN A 313 -0.30 -9.04 -24.24
C GLN A 313 -0.96 -7.72 -23.88
N SER A 314 -0.18 -6.71 -23.48
CA SER A 314 -0.70 -5.38 -23.22
C SER A 314 -1.32 -4.76 -24.47
N GLY A 315 -0.95 -5.20 -25.68
CA GLY A 315 -1.37 -4.63 -26.96
C GLY A 315 -0.75 -3.27 -27.24
N VAL A 316 0.17 -2.78 -26.40
CA VAL A 316 0.89 -1.51 -26.64
C VAL A 316 1.80 -1.62 -27.85
N LEU A 317 2.46 -2.76 -28.04
CA LEU A 317 3.32 -2.99 -29.19
C LEU A 317 2.54 -2.92 -30.51
N SER A 318 1.45 -3.67 -30.60
CA SER A 318 0.65 -3.78 -31.82
C SER A 318 -0.17 -2.53 -32.13
N GLU A 319 -0.66 -1.80 -31.10
CA GLU A 319 -1.55 -0.65 -31.32
C GLU A 319 -0.83 0.71 -31.34
N VAL A 320 0.36 0.81 -30.74
CA VAL A 320 1.08 2.09 -30.61
C VAL A 320 2.41 2.04 -31.34
N ILE A 321 3.27 1.09 -30.97
CA ILE A 321 4.66 1.09 -31.41
C ILE A 321 4.76 0.68 -32.88
N ALA A 322 4.15 -0.43 -33.27
CA ALA A 322 4.22 -0.95 -34.63
C ALA A 322 3.63 0.01 -35.69
N PRO A 323 2.42 0.58 -35.51
CA PRO A 323 1.87 1.52 -36.49
C PRO A 323 2.70 2.78 -36.64
N ARG A 324 3.31 3.28 -35.55
CA ARG A 324 4.16 4.48 -35.59
C ARG A 324 5.50 4.26 -36.29
N LEU A 325 5.98 3.03 -36.31
CA LEU A 325 7.19 2.63 -37.01
C LEU A 325 6.93 2.13 -38.44
N GLY A 326 5.65 2.11 -38.88
CA GLY A 326 5.26 1.60 -40.19
C GLY A 326 5.37 0.08 -40.32
N MET A 327 5.32 -0.65 -39.20
CA MET A 327 5.36 -2.11 -39.20
C MET A 327 3.93 -2.67 -39.33
N GLU A 328 3.60 -3.17 -40.52
CA GLU A 328 2.26 -3.66 -40.85
C GLU A 328 2.13 -5.17 -40.58
N ASN A 329 3.25 -5.90 -40.58
CA ASN A 329 3.26 -7.36 -40.53
C ASN A 329 3.64 -7.91 -39.14
N ASN A 330 3.00 -9.01 -38.74
CA ASN A 330 3.32 -9.71 -37.48
C ASN A 330 4.80 -10.15 -37.39
N GLN A 331 5.44 -10.41 -38.53
CA GLN A 331 6.86 -10.79 -38.57
C GLN A 331 7.77 -9.62 -38.18
N GLU A 332 7.44 -8.39 -38.58
CA GLU A 332 8.19 -7.19 -38.20
C GLU A 332 8.00 -6.87 -36.72
N GLN A 333 6.81 -7.13 -36.17
CA GLN A 333 6.56 -7.03 -34.73
C GLN A 333 7.38 -8.06 -33.93
N GLN A 334 7.59 -9.27 -34.45
CA GLN A 334 8.49 -10.26 -33.84
C GLN A 334 9.95 -9.82 -33.93
N GLN A 335 10.38 -9.25 -35.04
CA GLN A 335 11.74 -8.69 -35.16
C GLN A 335 11.97 -7.52 -34.19
N LEU A 336 10.97 -6.64 -34.01
CA LEU A 336 10.98 -5.59 -32.99
C LEU A 336 11.22 -6.17 -31.59
N LEU A 337 10.52 -7.26 -31.25
CA LEU A 337 10.71 -7.95 -29.96
C LEU A 337 12.13 -8.51 -29.85
N GLU A 338 12.64 -9.18 -30.89
CA GLU A 338 14.00 -9.70 -30.94
C GLU A 338 15.06 -8.60 -30.80
N TRP A 339 14.86 -7.43 -31.42
CA TRP A 339 15.78 -6.29 -31.31
C TRP A 339 15.80 -5.69 -29.92
N MET A 340 14.64 -5.55 -29.28
CA MET A 340 14.55 -5.10 -27.89
C MET A 340 15.31 -6.04 -26.94
N MET A 341 15.33 -7.35 -27.23
CA MET A 341 16.09 -8.33 -26.44
C MET A 341 17.59 -8.36 -26.78
N SER A 342 17.93 -8.23 -28.06
CA SER A 342 19.31 -8.32 -28.55
C SER A 342 20.18 -7.15 -28.09
N SER A 343 19.56 -6.01 -27.79
CA SER A 343 20.26 -4.80 -27.32
C SER A 343 20.91 -4.98 -25.92
N ASN A 344 20.65 -6.10 -25.24
CA ASN A 344 21.10 -6.37 -23.87
C ASN A 344 22.22 -7.43 -23.76
N SER A 345 22.79 -7.90 -24.87
CA SER A 345 23.58 -9.14 -24.94
C SER A 345 25.02 -9.07 -24.40
N ASN A 346 25.41 -8.08 -23.59
CA ASN A 346 26.76 -8.06 -23.02
C ASN A 346 26.91 -9.01 -21.81
N ASP A 347 25.81 -9.39 -21.16
CA ASP A 347 25.81 -10.41 -20.13
C ASP A 347 25.23 -11.71 -20.68
N ASN A 348 26.05 -12.77 -20.72
CA ASN A 348 25.69 -14.14 -21.13
C ASN A 348 24.66 -14.82 -20.19
N SER A 349 23.90 -14.08 -19.39
CA SER A 349 22.84 -14.60 -18.53
C SER A 349 21.59 -14.86 -19.38
N ASN A 350 21.57 -16.06 -19.94
CA ASN A 350 20.65 -16.66 -20.90
C ASN A 350 19.17 -16.77 -20.46
N ILE A 351 18.66 -15.94 -19.54
CA ILE A 351 17.46 -16.30 -18.75
C ILE A 351 16.32 -15.29 -18.77
N ASN A 352 16.55 -14.01 -19.05
CA ASN A 352 15.50 -13.03 -18.73
C ASN A 352 14.85 -12.43 -19.98
N ASP A 353 13.74 -13.04 -20.41
CA ASP A 353 12.70 -12.49 -21.31
C ASP A 353 12.01 -11.26 -20.68
N THR A 354 12.78 -10.37 -20.09
CA THR A 354 12.30 -9.25 -19.30
C THR A 354 13.11 -8.01 -19.58
N LEU A 355 12.45 -6.85 -19.61
CA LEU A 355 13.08 -5.56 -19.83
C LEU A 355 13.01 -4.71 -18.58
N ASN A 356 14.07 -3.98 -18.23
CA ASN A 356 13.95 -2.81 -17.36
C ASN A 356 13.56 -1.57 -18.19
N PHE A 357 13.22 -0.47 -17.50
CA PHE A 357 12.79 0.75 -18.18
C PHE A 357 13.87 1.35 -19.11
N PRO A 358 15.14 1.49 -18.70
CA PRO A 358 16.20 1.93 -19.61
C PRO A 358 16.33 1.09 -20.89
N GLN A 359 16.32 -0.24 -20.75
CA GLN A 359 16.39 -1.18 -21.89
C GLN A 359 15.20 -1.03 -22.82
N PHE A 360 14.00 -0.83 -22.28
CA PHE A 360 12.81 -0.57 -23.08
C PHE A 360 12.96 0.70 -23.93
N VAL A 361 13.40 1.81 -23.34
CA VAL A 361 13.59 3.08 -24.08
C VAL A 361 14.71 2.96 -25.12
N GLN A 362 15.82 2.31 -24.76
CA GLN A 362 16.93 2.07 -25.70
C GLN A 362 16.53 1.13 -26.85
N GLY A 363 15.73 0.11 -26.56
CA GLY A 363 15.16 -0.78 -27.56
C GLY A 363 14.29 -0.03 -28.55
N LEU A 364 13.38 0.84 -28.07
CA LEU A 364 12.58 1.72 -28.94
C LEU A 364 13.46 2.63 -29.81
N GLN A 365 14.51 3.20 -29.23
CA GLN A 365 15.46 4.04 -29.96
C GLN A 365 16.23 3.25 -31.04
N GLN A 366 16.58 1.99 -30.77
CA GLN A 366 17.20 1.11 -31.77
C GLN A 366 16.24 0.83 -32.92
N CYS A 367 14.99 0.49 -32.59
CA CYS A 367 13.97 0.17 -33.60
C CYS A 367 13.68 1.37 -34.51
N ILE A 368 13.65 2.60 -33.95
CA ILE A 368 13.54 3.82 -34.74
C ILE A 368 14.73 4.01 -35.68
N ARG A 369 15.96 3.70 -35.23
CA ARG A 369 17.17 3.83 -36.06
C ARG A 369 17.15 2.86 -37.24
N GLU A 370 16.69 1.64 -37.02
CA GLU A 370 16.64 0.61 -38.05
C GLU A 370 15.48 0.84 -39.04
N SER A 371 14.31 1.27 -38.54
CA SER A 371 13.15 1.57 -39.40
C SER A 371 13.35 2.82 -40.27
N SER A 372 14.17 3.77 -39.82
CA SER A 372 14.37 5.06 -40.49
C SER A 372 15.30 5.01 -41.71
N GLY A 373 15.95 3.87 -42.00
CA GLY A 373 16.96 3.78 -43.04
C GLY A 373 18.17 4.72 -42.80
N HIS A 374 19.13 4.74 -43.74
CA HIS A 374 20.36 5.54 -43.59
C HIS A 374 20.17 7.05 -43.83
N ASP A 375 19.01 7.49 -44.35
CA ASP A 375 18.81 8.86 -44.87
C ASP A 375 18.10 9.82 -43.92
N HIS A 376 17.67 9.39 -42.73
CA HIS A 376 17.02 10.28 -41.79
C HIS A 376 18.01 10.96 -40.84
N SER A 377 17.97 12.30 -40.83
CA SER A 377 18.78 13.09 -39.90
C SER A 377 18.43 12.74 -38.45
N LYS A 378 19.44 12.68 -37.56
CA LYS A 378 19.31 12.38 -36.13
C LYS A 378 18.18 13.15 -35.42
N LYS A 379 17.84 14.36 -35.91
CA LYS A 379 16.77 15.20 -35.35
C LYS A 379 15.37 14.58 -35.50
N ASN A 380 15.14 13.78 -36.54
CA ASN A 380 13.85 13.14 -36.76
C ASN A 380 13.65 11.96 -35.78
N SER A 381 14.72 11.24 -35.45
CA SER A 381 14.65 10.09 -34.53
C SER A 381 14.28 10.50 -33.10
N SER A 382 14.80 11.62 -32.60
CA SER A 382 14.48 12.09 -31.25
C SER A 382 13.02 12.55 -31.15
N LEU A 383 12.51 13.27 -32.14
CA LEU A 383 11.10 13.70 -32.20
C LEU A 383 10.15 12.50 -32.33
N LEU A 384 10.53 11.50 -33.12
CA LEU A 384 9.74 10.27 -33.26
C LEU A 384 9.71 9.48 -31.94
N LEU A 385 10.85 9.32 -31.27
CA LEU A 385 10.89 8.64 -29.96
C LEU A 385 10.07 9.41 -28.92
N GLN A 386 10.15 10.74 -28.92
CA GLN A 386 9.34 11.59 -28.04
C GLN A 386 7.84 11.35 -28.27
N SER A 387 7.39 11.43 -29.53
CA SER A 387 6.00 11.17 -29.91
C SER A 387 5.54 9.75 -29.55
N LEU A 388 6.41 8.75 -29.71
CA LEU A 388 6.10 7.35 -29.43
C LEU A 388 5.96 7.10 -27.92
N LEU A 389 6.89 7.62 -27.10
CA LEU A 389 6.76 7.55 -25.64
C LEU A 389 5.52 8.28 -25.13
N GLN A 390 5.15 9.34 -25.82
CA GLN A 390 3.94 10.10 -25.55
C GLN A 390 2.67 9.27 -25.81
N ASP A 391 2.55 8.65 -26.98
CA ASP A 391 1.42 7.78 -27.27
C ASP A 391 1.40 6.54 -26.36
N PHE A 392 2.58 6.03 -26.00
CA PHE A 392 2.74 4.95 -25.02
C PHE A 392 2.10 5.33 -23.68
N CYS A 393 2.42 6.51 -23.13
CA CYS A 393 1.83 6.99 -21.89
C CYS A 393 0.30 7.06 -21.98
N VAL A 394 -0.22 7.62 -23.07
CA VAL A 394 -1.67 7.75 -23.31
C VAL A 394 -2.36 6.39 -23.35
N GLN A 395 -1.78 5.44 -24.08
CA GLN A 395 -2.40 4.14 -24.27
C GLN A 395 -2.39 3.33 -22.97
N VAL A 396 -1.30 3.37 -22.21
CA VAL A 396 -1.25 2.70 -20.91
C VAL A 396 -2.27 3.30 -19.94
N ALA A 397 -2.32 4.62 -19.82
CA ALA A 397 -3.27 5.30 -18.94
C ALA A 397 -4.74 4.96 -19.28
N ARG A 398 -5.09 4.92 -20.56
CA ARG A 398 -6.44 4.51 -21.02
C ARG A 398 -6.81 3.10 -20.57
N ARG A 399 -5.85 2.17 -20.56
CA ARG A 399 -6.09 0.77 -20.18
C ARG A 399 -6.12 0.57 -18.67
N THR A 400 -5.30 1.33 -17.93
CA THR A 400 -5.15 1.16 -16.48
C THR A 400 -6.26 1.87 -15.70
N ASN A 401 -6.82 2.97 -16.21
CA ASN A 401 -7.88 3.75 -15.56
C ASN A 401 -9.18 2.97 -15.25
N GLY A 402 -9.40 1.80 -15.86
CA GLY A 402 -10.55 0.93 -15.55
C GLY A 402 -10.19 -0.40 -14.87
N ARG A 403 -8.91 -0.79 -14.88
CA ARG A 403 -8.47 -2.07 -14.30
C ARG A 403 -8.00 -1.85 -12.86
N ARG A 404 -8.95 -1.88 -11.93
CA ARG A 404 -8.60 -2.32 -10.56
C ARG A 404 -8.22 -3.78 -10.68
N THR A 405 -6.92 -4.08 -10.77
CA THR A 405 -6.42 -5.45 -10.86
C THR A 405 -6.83 -6.19 -9.59
N HIS A 406 -7.95 -6.92 -9.66
CA HIS A 406 -8.40 -7.77 -8.59
C HIS A 406 -7.42 -8.93 -8.51
N ARG A 407 -6.41 -8.79 -7.65
CA ARG A 407 -5.44 -9.84 -7.43
C ARG A 407 -6.09 -11.01 -6.74
N VAL A 408 -5.85 -12.19 -7.27
CA VAL A 408 -6.10 -13.43 -6.56
C VAL A 408 -5.09 -13.49 -5.42
N LEU A 409 -5.57 -13.28 -4.20
CA LEU A 409 -4.77 -13.53 -3.00
C LEU A 409 -4.65 -15.03 -2.80
N ASP A 410 -3.55 -15.48 -2.18
CA ASP A 410 -3.50 -16.85 -1.67
C ASP A 410 -4.64 -17.08 -0.65
N GLU A 411 -5.05 -18.33 -0.44
CA GLU A 411 -6.19 -18.66 0.42
C GLU A 411 -6.02 -18.11 1.85
N GLN A 412 -4.80 -18.04 2.36
CA GLN A 412 -4.52 -17.58 3.71
C GLN A 412 -4.65 -16.05 3.84
N ARG A 413 -4.10 -15.30 2.90
CA ARG A 413 -4.22 -13.84 2.76
C ARG A 413 -5.67 -13.46 2.51
N GLN A 414 -6.41 -14.25 1.73
CA GLN A 414 -7.84 -14.08 1.54
C GLN A 414 -8.61 -14.20 2.87
N GLN A 415 -8.34 -15.24 3.68
CA GLN A 415 -8.96 -15.37 5.01
C GLN A 415 -8.69 -14.17 5.92
N TYR A 416 -7.48 -13.60 5.90
CA TYR A 416 -7.16 -12.39 6.66
C TYR A 416 -7.87 -11.15 6.10
N SER A 417 -8.01 -11.05 4.77
CA SER A 417 -8.79 -9.99 4.13
C SER A 417 -10.26 -10.08 4.52
N ASP A 418 -10.88 -11.25 4.46
CA ASP A 418 -12.27 -11.48 4.83
C ASP A 418 -12.52 -11.14 6.32
N ARG A 419 -11.57 -11.49 7.18
CA ARG A 419 -11.63 -11.12 8.61
C ARG A 419 -11.56 -9.61 8.80
N PHE A 420 -10.75 -8.90 8.01
CA PHE A 420 -10.66 -7.45 8.06
C PHE A 420 -12.00 -6.81 7.66
N GLU A 421 -12.60 -7.25 6.56
CA GLU A 421 -13.93 -6.79 6.12
C GLU A 421 -15.01 -7.06 7.17
N SER A 422 -15.01 -8.25 7.80
CA SER A 422 -15.94 -8.55 8.88
C SER A 422 -15.82 -7.61 10.09
N MET A 423 -14.62 -7.10 10.39
CA MET A 423 -14.45 -6.08 11.43
C MET A 423 -15.04 -4.73 11.00
N LEU A 424 -14.91 -4.35 9.73
CA LEU A 424 -15.50 -3.13 9.18
C LEU A 424 -17.04 -3.18 9.17
N ASP A 425 -17.63 -4.32 8.81
CA ASP A 425 -19.07 -4.54 8.87
C ASP A 425 -19.60 -4.37 10.29
N ALA A 426 -18.88 -4.91 11.28
CA ALA A 426 -19.22 -4.73 12.68
C ALA A 426 -19.16 -3.26 13.10
N PHE A 427 -18.12 -2.52 12.69
CA PHE A 427 -18.04 -1.07 12.92
C PHE A 427 -19.22 -0.34 12.30
N ALA A 428 -19.59 -0.65 11.04
CA ALA A 428 -20.73 -0.04 10.37
C ALA A 428 -22.03 -0.21 11.19
N GLY A 429 -22.24 -1.40 11.78
CA GLY A 429 -23.36 -1.68 12.68
C GLY A 429 -23.34 -0.89 13.99
N TRP A 430 -22.19 -0.37 14.43
CA TRP A 430 -22.06 0.42 15.66
C TRP A 430 -22.27 1.93 15.47
N LYS A 431 -22.47 2.40 14.23
CA LYS A 431 -22.54 3.85 13.91
C LYS A 431 -23.55 4.62 14.77
N ALA A 432 -24.72 4.03 15.04
CA ALA A 432 -25.77 4.65 15.86
C ALA A 432 -25.46 4.66 17.38
N LEU A 433 -24.47 3.89 17.82
CA LEU A 433 -24.10 3.74 19.24
C LEU A 433 -22.90 4.61 19.63
N VAL A 434 -22.30 5.32 18.68
CA VAL A 434 -21.13 6.17 18.92
C VAL A 434 -21.55 7.40 19.73
N PRO A 435 -20.91 7.68 20.88
CA PRO A 435 -21.21 8.88 21.65
C PRO A 435 -20.96 10.17 20.84
N PRO A 436 -21.80 11.20 21.03
CA PRO A 436 -21.72 12.43 20.25
C PRO A 436 -20.41 13.19 20.57
N PRO A 437 -19.96 14.08 19.65
CA PRO A 437 -18.61 14.66 19.66
C PRO A 437 -18.23 15.42 20.95
N GLU A 438 -19.22 15.93 21.70
CA GLU A 438 -19.03 16.73 22.91
C GLU A 438 -18.39 15.92 24.05
N ARG A 439 -18.59 14.59 24.06
CA ARG A 439 -17.95 13.72 25.05
C ARG A 439 -16.47 13.56 24.71
N LYS A 440 -15.61 14.14 25.54
CA LYS A 440 -14.15 14.07 25.37
C LYS A 440 -13.59 12.76 25.93
N GLY A 441 -12.59 12.19 25.25
CA GLY A 441 -11.83 11.07 25.77
C GLY A 441 -10.92 10.46 24.71
N ARG A 442 -9.66 10.16 25.06
CA ARG A 442 -8.67 9.62 24.12
C ARG A 442 -9.16 8.40 23.35
N MET A 443 -9.81 7.45 24.03
CA MET A 443 -10.32 6.25 23.36
C MET A 443 -11.61 6.50 22.54
N LEU A 444 -12.36 7.56 22.85
CA LEU A 444 -13.45 8.02 22.00
C LEU A 444 -12.92 8.70 20.73
N ASP A 445 -11.79 9.42 20.83
CA ASP A 445 -11.09 9.96 19.66
C ASP A 445 -10.64 8.82 18.73
N VAL A 446 -10.09 7.74 19.30
CA VAL A 446 -9.74 6.52 18.56
C VAL A 446 -10.96 5.92 17.87
N LEU A 447 -12.06 5.73 18.61
CA LEU A 447 -13.29 5.18 18.06
C LEU A 447 -13.80 6.00 16.87
N ARG A 448 -13.87 7.32 17.02
CA ARG A 448 -14.30 8.24 15.95
C ARG A 448 -13.37 8.16 14.74
N GLY A 449 -12.05 8.14 14.97
CA GLY A 449 -11.08 7.97 13.89
C GLY A 449 -11.22 6.64 13.16
N CYS A 450 -11.57 5.54 13.84
CA CYS A 450 -11.88 4.27 13.17
C CYS A 450 -13.06 4.39 12.20
N PHE A 451 -14.13 5.12 12.58
CA PHE A 451 -15.29 5.32 11.69
C PHE A 451 -14.97 6.19 10.48
N VAL A 452 -14.20 7.27 10.67
CA VAL A 452 -13.78 8.14 9.56
C VAL A 452 -12.80 7.39 8.66
N GLY A 453 -11.84 6.67 9.24
CA GLY A 453 -10.86 5.87 8.50
C GLY A 453 -11.49 4.72 7.71
N ALA A 454 -12.57 4.12 8.20
CA ALA A 454 -13.32 3.10 7.47
C ALA A 454 -14.08 3.66 6.24
N GLN A 455 -14.41 4.95 6.24
CA GLN A 455 -15.07 5.64 5.13
C GLN A 455 -14.08 6.16 4.08
N ASN A 456 -12.83 6.43 4.48
CA ASN A 456 -11.78 6.85 3.57
C ASN A 456 -11.15 5.63 2.87
N GLU A 457 -11.44 5.45 1.57
CA GLU A 457 -11.01 4.29 0.79
C GLU A 457 -9.48 4.08 0.83
N ALA A 458 -8.68 5.14 0.65
CA ALA A 458 -7.23 5.03 0.68
C ALA A 458 -6.69 4.55 2.04
N VAL A 459 -7.21 5.11 3.15
CA VAL A 459 -6.84 4.68 4.51
C VAL A 459 -7.27 3.24 4.76
N ARG A 460 -8.50 2.87 4.38
CA ARG A 460 -9.04 1.52 4.53
C ARG A 460 -8.22 0.48 3.77
N GLU A 461 -7.91 0.73 2.49
CA GLU A 461 -7.14 -0.19 1.66
C GLU A 461 -5.70 -0.35 2.19
N ALA A 462 -5.05 0.74 2.62
CA ALA A 462 -3.75 0.67 3.26
C ALA A 462 -3.75 -0.18 4.54
N LEU A 463 -4.76 0.01 5.39
CA LEU A 463 -4.92 -0.79 6.61
C LEU A 463 -5.20 -2.26 6.29
N ARG A 464 -5.98 -2.55 5.25
CA ARG A 464 -6.25 -3.91 4.77
C ARG A 464 -4.95 -4.59 4.32
N VAL A 465 -4.16 -3.93 3.47
CA VAL A 465 -2.86 -4.44 3.00
C VAL A 465 -1.95 -4.74 4.19
N VAL A 466 -1.78 -3.78 5.10
CA VAL A 466 -0.92 -3.93 6.29
C VAL A 466 -1.42 -5.03 7.23
N TYR A 467 -2.73 -5.20 7.39
CA TYR A 467 -3.32 -6.28 8.18
C TYR A 467 -3.06 -7.65 7.51
N VAL A 468 -3.27 -7.76 6.21
CA VAL A 468 -3.07 -9.02 5.47
C VAL A 468 -1.59 -9.43 5.45
N ASP A 469 -0.66 -8.48 5.33
CA ASP A 469 0.76 -8.81 5.15
C ASP A 469 1.54 -8.94 6.45
N HIS A 470 1.19 -8.17 7.48
CA HIS A 470 2.03 -8.09 8.68
C HIS A 470 1.37 -8.75 9.90
N PRO A 471 1.92 -9.88 10.41
CA PRO A 471 1.39 -10.56 11.60
C PRO A 471 1.27 -9.67 12.84
N THR A 472 2.25 -8.80 13.07
CA THR A 472 2.25 -7.87 14.21
C THR A 472 1.10 -6.86 14.12
N MET A 473 0.76 -6.44 12.91
CA MET A 473 -0.36 -5.54 12.65
C MET A 473 -1.71 -6.25 12.77
N ARG A 474 -1.79 -7.56 12.46
CA ARG A 474 -2.99 -8.36 12.78
C ARG A 474 -3.31 -8.38 14.26
N VAL A 475 -2.28 -8.62 15.08
CA VAL A 475 -2.42 -8.59 16.54
C VAL A 475 -2.88 -7.22 17.03
N ALA A 476 -2.25 -6.14 16.53
CA ALA A 476 -2.62 -4.78 16.89
C ALA A 476 -4.07 -4.46 16.48
N GLY A 477 -4.46 -4.80 15.25
CA GLY A 477 -5.81 -4.60 14.73
C GLY A 477 -6.87 -5.33 15.55
N ASN A 478 -6.65 -6.62 15.86
CA ASN A 478 -7.54 -7.41 16.72
C ASN A 478 -7.66 -6.80 18.13
N THR A 479 -6.56 -6.25 18.67
CA THR A 479 -6.55 -5.60 19.97
C THR A 479 -7.37 -4.31 19.95
N ILE A 480 -7.19 -3.47 18.93
CA ILE A 480 -7.96 -2.23 18.74
C ILE A 480 -9.44 -2.57 18.61
N PHE A 481 -9.79 -3.54 17.76
CA PHE A 481 -11.18 -3.98 17.57
C PHE A 481 -11.82 -4.43 18.88
N ALA A 482 -11.12 -5.22 19.70
CA ALA A 482 -11.62 -5.66 21.00
C ALA A 482 -11.81 -4.49 21.99
N LEU A 483 -10.92 -3.50 21.97
CA LEU A 483 -11.07 -2.28 22.79
C LEU A 483 -12.27 -1.45 22.35
N MET A 484 -12.46 -1.26 21.04
CA MET A 484 -13.61 -0.53 20.51
C MET A 484 -14.92 -1.24 20.81
N SER A 485 -14.96 -2.57 20.66
CA SER A 485 -16.13 -3.40 21.00
C SER A 485 -16.55 -3.23 22.46
N ALA A 486 -15.59 -3.06 23.37
CA ALA A 486 -15.85 -2.88 24.80
C ALA A 486 -16.36 -1.48 25.16
N LEU A 487 -16.13 -0.47 24.30
CA LEU A 487 -16.64 0.88 24.49
C LEU A 487 -18.08 1.03 24.01
N ILE A 488 -18.47 0.26 23.01
CA ILE A 488 -19.84 0.28 22.50
C ILE A 488 -20.73 -0.44 23.52
N PRO A 489 -21.73 0.24 24.11
CA PRO A 489 -22.70 -0.43 24.95
C PRO A 489 -23.41 -1.45 24.07
N THR A 490 -23.17 -2.73 24.34
CA THR A 490 -23.95 -3.80 23.72
C THR A 490 -25.39 -3.51 24.10
N SER A 491 -26.27 -3.35 23.12
CA SER A 491 -27.70 -3.19 23.36
C SER A 491 -28.12 -4.20 24.45
N PRO A 492 -28.93 -3.83 25.45
CA PRO A 492 -29.29 -4.69 26.59
C PRO A 492 -30.07 -5.98 26.21
N SER A 493 -30.07 -6.37 24.93
CA SER A 493 -30.89 -7.38 24.29
C SER A 493 -30.48 -8.84 24.52
N SER A 494 -29.62 -9.18 25.50
CA SER A 494 -29.38 -10.60 25.83
C SER A 494 -28.93 -10.94 27.25
N SER A 495 -28.46 -9.98 28.04
CA SER A 495 -28.15 -10.22 29.45
C SER A 495 -29.42 -10.18 30.31
N SER A 496 -30.34 -9.26 30.04
CA SER A 496 -31.62 -9.21 30.76
C SER A 496 -32.55 -10.39 30.42
N SER A 497 -32.50 -10.94 29.20
CA SER A 497 -33.26 -12.15 28.87
C SER A 497 -32.66 -13.42 29.49
N ARG A 498 -31.35 -13.48 29.71
CA ARG A 498 -30.73 -14.59 30.46
C ARG A 498 -31.04 -14.55 31.94
N THR A 499 -31.05 -13.37 32.57
CA THR A 499 -31.48 -13.25 33.95
C THR A 499 -32.97 -13.53 34.08
N ALA A 500 -33.81 -13.06 33.13
CA ALA A 500 -35.23 -13.38 33.11
C ALA A 500 -35.50 -14.87 32.89
N GLN A 501 -34.82 -15.53 31.94
CA GLN A 501 -34.95 -16.99 31.75
C GLN A 501 -34.37 -17.79 32.92
N GLN A 502 -33.27 -17.34 33.54
CA GLN A 502 -32.75 -18.00 34.75
C GLN A 502 -33.69 -17.81 35.94
N GLN A 503 -34.32 -16.65 36.08
CA GLN A 503 -35.33 -16.40 37.09
C GLN A 503 -36.55 -17.29 36.86
N GLU A 504 -37.06 -17.36 35.63
CA GLU A 504 -38.22 -18.18 35.25
C GLU A 504 -37.94 -19.69 35.45
N THR A 505 -36.73 -20.15 35.12
CA THR A 505 -36.31 -21.55 35.38
C THR A 505 -36.17 -21.83 36.88
N GLN A 506 -35.74 -20.85 37.66
CA GLN A 506 -35.53 -21.00 39.10
C GLN A 506 -36.85 -20.91 39.87
N ASP A 507 -37.80 -20.13 39.38
CA ASP A 507 -39.17 -20.07 39.90
C ASP A 507 -39.93 -21.37 39.59
N GLN A 508 -39.77 -21.95 38.39
CA GLN A 508 -40.29 -23.29 38.08
C GLN A 508 -39.71 -24.39 38.96
N LEU A 509 -38.39 -24.38 39.22
CA LEU A 509 -37.76 -25.33 40.14
C LEU A 509 -38.22 -25.17 41.59
N ASN A 510 -38.64 -23.97 42.00
CA ASN A 510 -39.17 -23.73 43.34
C ASN A 510 -40.63 -24.16 43.46
N GLU A 511 -41.45 -23.99 42.41
CA GLU A 511 -42.83 -24.52 42.36
C GLU A 511 -42.85 -26.05 42.40
N ASP A 512 -42.00 -26.71 41.62
CA ASP A 512 -41.90 -28.18 41.62
C ASP A 512 -41.50 -28.75 43.00
N ARG A 513 -40.71 -27.99 43.78
CA ARG A 513 -40.34 -28.36 45.15
C ARG A 513 -41.44 -28.15 46.18
N GLN A 514 -42.44 -27.31 45.91
CA GLN A 514 -43.58 -27.11 46.81
C GLN A 514 -44.70 -28.13 46.58
N ASN A 515 -44.72 -28.77 45.40
CA ASN A 515 -45.73 -29.77 45.03
C ASN A 515 -45.33 -31.23 45.35
N ILE A 516 -44.13 -31.45 45.89
CA ILE A 516 -43.64 -32.74 46.46
C ILE A 516 -43.72 -32.63 47.98
#